data_AF-A0A9E3J5S2-F1
#
_entry.id   AF-A0A9E3J5S2-F1
#
_cell.length_a   1.000
_cell.length_b   1.000
_cell.length_c   1.000
_cell.angle_alpha   90.00
_cell.angle_beta   90.00
_cell.angle_gamma   90.00
#
_symmetry.space_group_name_H-M   'P 1'
#
loop_
_entity.id
_entity.type
_entity.pdbx_description
1 polymer ?
#
loop_
_entity_poly.entity_id
_entity_poly.type
_entity_poly.pdbx_seq_one_letter_code
_entity_poly.pdbx_strand_id
1 'polypeptide(L)'
;MSDFNRGYARTIPADRADMSVDAGLRSFMLGVYNKLALGLVLSAVLAWLTVEFEPVTRLLYVTTPDGALAGFTPLGWLIRFAPLIVLVGAMFMRNASAQSSGILYWVVVSLIGAGLGVWLLEYTHTSVALTFLVTASAFGVLSLVGYTTKKDLTGFGSFLIMGVWGLVLASLIGMFWHPPGFSMIISGVGVLLFAGLIAYDTQNLKMTYYQLAGDQASMAVATNYGALGLYINFINLFQFLLSFLGNRR
;
A
#
# COMPACT_ATOMS: atom_id res chain seq x y z
N MET A 1 18.05 -45.59 7.01
CA MET A 1 18.78 -44.71 6.08
C MET A 1 17.74 -43.83 5.40
N SER A 2 17.62 -42.60 5.88
CA SER A 2 16.59 -41.65 5.46
C SER A 2 17.24 -40.60 4.56
N ASP A 3 16.97 -40.69 3.26
CA ASP A 3 17.32 -39.66 2.29
C ASP A 3 16.46 -38.42 2.51
N PHE A 4 16.93 -37.54 3.39
CA PHE A 4 16.44 -36.17 3.50
C PHE A 4 17.00 -35.34 2.35
N ASN A 5 16.40 -35.51 1.17
CA ASN A 5 16.51 -34.56 0.09
C ASN A 5 15.31 -33.60 0.16
N ARG A 6 15.55 -32.32 0.44
CA ARG A 6 14.72 -31.19 -0.03
C ARG A 6 15.40 -29.84 0.26
N GLY A 7 16.15 -29.39 -0.73
CA GLY A 7 16.09 -27.99 -1.21
C GLY A 7 16.53 -26.89 -0.24
N TYR A 8 17.77 -26.93 0.24
CA TYR A 8 18.41 -25.70 0.70
C TYR A 8 18.67 -24.77 -0.51
N ALA A 9 18.10 -23.58 -0.41
CA ALA A 9 18.38 -22.35 -1.15
C ALA A 9 19.31 -22.49 -2.35
N ARG A 10 18.75 -22.46 -3.58
CA ARG A 10 19.51 -21.96 -4.72
C ARG A 10 19.83 -20.49 -4.44
N THR A 11 21.03 -20.23 -3.96
CA THR A 11 21.63 -18.90 -3.99
C THR A 11 21.68 -18.51 -5.46
N ILE A 12 20.84 -17.56 -5.86
CA ILE A 12 20.87 -17.03 -7.23
C ILE A 12 22.24 -16.35 -7.38
N PRO A 13 23.08 -16.74 -8.35
CA PRO A 13 24.39 -16.13 -8.53
C PRO A 13 24.24 -14.63 -8.74
N ALA A 14 24.99 -13.84 -7.97
CA ALA A 14 25.05 -12.37 -8.06
C ALA A 14 25.50 -11.85 -9.45
N ASP A 15 25.95 -12.76 -10.31
CA ASP A 15 26.45 -12.50 -11.67
C ASP A 15 25.34 -12.27 -12.71
N ARG A 16 24.06 -12.41 -12.33
CA ARG A 16 22.93 -11.98 -13.16
C ARG A 16 22.55 -10.52 -12.98
N ALA A 17 23.38 -9.69 -12.36
CA ALA A 17 23.09 -8.26 -12.13
C ALA A 17 23.09 -7.36 -13.40
N ASP A 18 22.92 -7.94 -14.59
CA ASP A 18 22.54 -7.26 -15.84
C ASP A 18 20.99 -7.25 -16.04
N MET A 19 20.25 -7.36 -14.91
CA MET A 19 18.79 -7.44 -14.83
C MET A 19 18.05 -6.15 -15.21
N SER A 20 18.73 -5.01 -15.37
CA SER A 20 18.07 -3.75 -15.78
C SER A 20 17.79 -3.64 -17.28
N VAL A 21 18.24 -4.62 -18.08
CA VAL A 21 18.14 -4.61 -19.55
C VAL A 21 17.17 -5.70 -20.08
N ASP A 22 16.52 -6.45 -19.19
CA ASP A 22 15.50 -7.43 -19.57
C ASP A 22 14.18 -6.73 -19.95
N ALA A 23 13.86 -6.74 -21.25
CA ALA A 23 12.63 -6.15 -21.78
C ALA A 23 11.35 -6.76 -21.18
N GLY A 24 11.38 -8.05 -20.81
CA GLY A 24 10.27 -8.74 -20.16
C GLY A 24 10.08 -8.28 -18.72
N LEU A 25 11.17 -8.12 -17.95
CA LEU A 25 11.10 -7.55 -16.60
C LEU A 25 10.52 -6.13 -16.64
N ARG A 26 10.99 -5.31 -17.58
CA ARG A 26 10.48 -3.95 -17.75
C ARG A 26 8.98 -3.95 -18.05
N SER A 27 8.53 -4.83 -18.94
CA SER A 27 7.10 -4.98 -19.27
C SER A 27 6.26 -5.37 -18.05
N PHE A 28 6.74 -6.36 -17.28
CA PHE A 28 6.09 -6.78 -16.04
C PHE A 28 5.98 -5.63 -15.03
N MET A 29 7.09 -4.95 -14.76
CA MET A 29 7.12 -3.82 -13.81
C MET A 29 6.23 -2.67 -14.27
N LEU A 30 6.23 -2.33 -15.57
CA LEU A 30 5.30 -1.34 -16.13
C LEU A 30 3.85 -1.74 -15.92
N GLY A 31 3.50 -3.02 -16.08
CA GLY A 31 2.16 -3.54 -15.76
C GLY A 31 1.76 -3.30 -14.32
N VAL A 32 2.67 -3.57 -13.37
CA VAL A 32 2.47 -3.32 -11.94
C VAL A 32 2.24 -1.83 -11.65
N TYR A 33 3.12 -0.95 -12.16
CA TYR A 33 3.02 0.50 -11.91
C TYR A 33 1.83 1.15 -12.61
N ASN A 34 1.47 0.72 -13.81
CA ASN A 34 0.27 1.20 -14.49
C ASN A 34 -0.98 0.84 -13.69
N LYS A 35 -1.04 -0.40 -13.19
CA LYS A 35 -2.14 -0.83 -12.34
C LYS A 35 -2.21 0.00 -11.06
N LEU A 36 -1.08 0.16 -10.36
CA LEU A 36 -0.94 1.04 -9.19
C LEU A 36 -1.46 2.47 -9.49
N ALA A 37 -0.98 3.10 -10.56
CA ALA A 37 -1.36 4.47 -10.92
C ALA A 37 -2.86 4.59 -11.19
N LEU A 38 -3.46 3.65 -11.93
CA LEU A 38 -4.90 3.60 -12.14
C LEU A 38 -5.67 3.42 -10.83
N GLY A 39 -5.16 2.59 -9.92
CA GLY A 39 -5.74 2.42 -8.60
C GLY A 39 -5.72 3.70 -7.77
N LEU A 40 -4.60 4.42 -7.78
CA LEU A 40 -4.47 5.71 -7.08
C LEU A 40 -5.44 6.76 -7.66
N VAL A 41 -5.57 6.84 -8.98
CA VAL A 41 -6.54 7.74 -9.63
C VAL A 41 -7.97 7.36 -9.24
N LEU A 42 -8.33 6.07 -9.30
CA LEU A 42 -9.64 5.60 -8.86
C LEU A 42 -9.90 5.96 -7.40
N SER A 43 -8.92 5.76 -6.52
CA SER A 43 -9.05 6.10 -5.11
C SER A 43 -9.23 7.59 -4.87
N ALA A 44 -8.52 8.45 -5.60
CA ALA A 44 -8.68 9.89 -5.51
C ALA A 44 -10.08 10.33 -5.96
N VAL A 45 -10.59 9.76 -7.06
CA VAL A 45 -11.96 10.02 -7.55
C VAL A 45 -12.99 9.57 -6.52
N LEU A 46 -12.84 8.36 -5.95
CA LEU A 46 -13.77 7.85 -4.94
C LEU A 46 -13.74 8.68 -3.66
N ALA A 47 -12.55 9.07 -3.19
CA ALA A 47 -12.40 9.94 -2.03
C ALA A 47 -13.09 11.30 -2.24
N TRP A 48 -12.97 11.86 -3.44
CA TRP A 48 -13.66 13.11 -3.79
C TRP A 48 -15.18 12.92 -3.86
N LEU A 49 -15.66 11.84 -4.51
CA LEU A 49 -17.09 11.54 -4.62
C LEU A 49 -17.76 11.34 -3.27
N THR A 50 -17.05 10.75 -2.28
CA THR A 50 -17.63 10.53 -0.95
C THR A 50 -17.82 11.81 -0.14
N VAL A 51 -17.21 12.92 -0.56
CA VAL A 51 -17.28 14.22 0.11
C VAL A 51 -18.08 15.25 -0.69
N GLU A 52 -17.97 15.25 -2.02
CA GLU A 52 -18.64 16.23 -2.85
C GLU A 52 -20.13 15.92 -3.05
N PHE A 53 -20.48 14.63 -3.10
CA PHE A 53 -21.86 14.22 -3.34
C PHE A 53 -22.61 14.09 -2.02
N GLU A 54 -23.47 15.07 -1.71
CA GLU A 54 -24.18 15.17 -0.43
C GLU A 54 -24.92 13.87 -0.03
N PRO A 55 -25.66 13.16 -0.91
CA PRO A 55 -26.29 11.90 -0.55
C PRO A 55 -25.30 10.83 -0.06
N VAL A 56 -24.12 10.74 -0.68
CA VAL A 56 -23.08 9.78 -0.27
C VAL A 56 -22.42 10.24 1.02
N THR A 57 -22.16 11.54 1.15
CA THR A 57 -21.58 12.13 2.36
C THR A 57 -22.45 11.81 3.59
N ARG A 58 -23.77 12.03 3.50
CA ARG A 58 -24.72 11.72 4.58
C ARG A 58 -24.84 10.22 4.88
N LEU A 59 -24.56 9.36 3.91
CA LEU A 59 -24.56 7.91 4.11
C LEU A 59 -23.30 7.42 4.85
N LEU A 60 -22.17 8.11 4.73
CA LEU A 60 -20.89 7.66 5.28
C LEU A 60 -20.46 8.42 6.54
N TYR A 61 -20.75 9.72 6.60
CA TYR A 61 -20.25 10.62 7.64
C TYR A 61 -21.39 11.27 8.40
N VAL A 62 -21.12 11.57 9.67
CA VAL A 62 -21.93 12.48 10.48
C VAL A 62 -21.16 13.80 10.50
N THR A 63 -21.72 14.85 9.92
CA THR A 63 -21.08 16.18 9.84
C THR A 63 -21.80 17.19 10.73
N THR A 64 -21.06 18.15 11.28
CA THR A 64 -21.63 19.29 12.00
C THR A 64 -22.30 20.25 11.00
N PRO A 65 -23.16 21.19 11.48
CA PRO A 65 -23.72 22.24 10.63
C PRO A 65 -22.65 23.07 9.89
N ASP A 66 -21.45 23.19 10.48
CA ASP A 66 -20.30 23.90 9.92
C ASP A 66 -19.51 23.05 8.89
N GLY A 67 -19.97 21.83 8.59
CA GLY A 67 -19.37 20.92 7.61
C GLY A 67 -18.17 20.11 8.13
N ALA A 68 -17.85 20.20 9.43
CA ALA A 68 -16.76 19.43 10.02
C ALA A 68 -17.18 17.97 10.30
N LEU A 69 -16.22 17.06 10.28
CA LEU A 69 -16.46 15.65 10.62
C LEU A 69 -16.77 15.50 12.12
N ALA A 70 -17.97 15.05 12.46
CA ALA A 70 -18.37 14.72 13.83
C ALA A 70 -18.28 13.21 14.13
N GLY A 71 -18.35 12.36 13.10
CA GLY A 71 -18.23 10.92 13.24
C GLY A 71 -18.58 10.16 11.97
N PHE A 72 -18.78 8.85 12.12
CA PHE A 72 -19.15 7.95 11.02
C PHE A 72 -20.52 7.35 11.28
N THR A 73 -21.27 7.14 10.20
CA THR A 73 -22.49 6.32 10.24
C THR A 73 -22.10 4.83 10.38
N PRO A 74 -23.06 3.92 10.64
CA PRO A 74 -22.78 2.48 10.61
C PRO A 74 -22.18 2.01 9.28
N LEU A 75 -22.63 2.58 8.15
CA LEU A 75 -22.08 2.27 6.84
C LEU A 75 -20.67 2.85 6.66
N GLY A 76 -20.41 4.05 7.17
CA GLY A 76 -19.06 4.64 7.18
C GLY A 76 -18.05 3.78 7.95
N TRP A 77 -18.44 3.26 9.11
CA TRP A 77 -17.62 2.30 9.87
C TRP A 77 -17.36 1.02 9.09
N LEU A 78 -18.39 0.48 8.41
CA LEU A 78 -18.25 -0.69 7.56
C LEU A 78 -17.23 -0.45 6.44
N ILE A 79 -17.35 0.66 5.69
CA ILE A 79 -16.41 1.00 4.61
C ILE A 79 -14.98 1.18 5.15
N ARG A 80 -14.82 1.78 6.33
CA ARG A 80 -13.50 2.00 6.94
C ARG A 80 -12.76 0.69 7.26
N PHE A 81 -13.49 -0.33 7.74
CA PHE A 81 -12.89 -1.62 8.10
C PHE A 81 -12.95 -2.68 6.98
N ALA A 82 -13.78 -2.47 5.96
CA ALA A 82 -13.98 -3.41 4.86
C ALA A 82 -12.67 -3.82 4.15
N PRO A 83 -11.70 -2.92 3.85
CA PRO A 83 -10.42 -3.33 3.25
C PRO A 83 -9.71 -4.40 4.07
N LEU A 84 -9.66 -4.25 5.40
CA LEU A 84 -9.01 -5.20 6.29
C LEU A 84 -9.75 -6.55 6.28
N ILE A 85 -11.08 -6.53 6.34
CA ILE A 85 -11.90 -7.75 6.27
C ILE A 85 -11.65 -8.51 4.96
N VAL A 86 -11.64 -7.79 3.83
CA VAL A 86 -11.39 -8.38 2.50
C VAL A 86 -9.97 -8.94 2.41
N LEU A 87 -8.96 -8.21 2.90
CA LEU A 87 -7.56 -8.67 2.91
C LEU A 87 -7.36 -9.89 3.81
N VAL A 88 -7.98 -9.92 4.99
CA VAL A 88 -7.94 -11.08 5.89
C VAL A 88 -8.64 -12.28 5.24
N GLY A 89 -9.81 -12.06 4.64
CA GLY A 89 -10.53 -13.10 3.88
C GLY A 89 -9.69 -13.65 2.73
N ALA A 90 -8.91 -12.79 2.06
CA ALA A 90 -8.02 -13.19 0.98
C ALA A 90 -6.89 -14.12 1.42
N MET A 91 -6.47 -14.10 2.69
CA MET A 91 -5.45 -15.03 3.21
C MET A 91 -5.93 -16.49 3.20
N PHE A 92 -7.24 -16.73 3.21
CA PHE A 92 -7.82 -18.07 3.17
C PHE A 92 -8.06 -18.58 1.74
N MET A 93 -7.88 -17.72 0.72
CA MET A 93 -8.00 -18.14 -0.68
C MET A 93 -6.80 -18.99 -1.08
N ARG A 94 -7.06 -20.23 -1.49
CA ARG A 94 -6.04 -21.12 -2.08
C ARG A 94 -6.08 -20.98 -3.60
N ASN A 95 -4.90 -20.95 -4.23
CA ASN A 95 -4.74 -20.93 -5.69
C ASN A 95 -5.46 -19.76 -6.38
N ALA A 96 -5.05 -18.53 -6.06
CA ALA A 96 -5.62 -17.34 -6.70
C ALA A 96 -5.39 -17.37 -8.22
N SER A 97 -6.46 -17.15 -8.99
CA SER A 97 -6.38 -16.98 -10.44
C SER A 97 -6.09 -15.53 -10.80
N ALA A 98 -5.69 -15.28 -12.05
CA ALA A 98 -5.49 -13.93 -12.55
C ALA A 98 -6.76 -13.05 -12.41
N GLN A 99 -7.94 -13.66 -12.59
CA GLN A 99 -9.22 -12.99 -12.44
C GLN A 99 -9.52 -12.69 -10.96
N SER A 100 -9.38 -13.66 -10.06
CA SER A 100 -9.74 -13.45 -8.64
C SER A 100 -8.81 -12.44 -7.97
N SER A 101 -7.51 -12.51 -8.26
CA SER A 101 -6.53 -11.51 -7.79
C SER A 101 -6.79 -10.11 -8.37
N GLY A 102 -7.27 -10.03 -9.61
CA GLY A 102 -7.67 -8.76 -10.23
C GLY A 102 -8.91 -8.14 -9.58
N ILE A 103 -9.93 -8.94 -9.29
CA ILE A 103 -11.14 -8.51 -8.57
C ILE A 103 -10.76 -8.06 -7.16
N LEU A 104 -9.98 -8.85 -6.44
CA LEU A 104 -9.50 -8.51 -5.11
C LEU A 104 -8.82 -7.14 -5.10
N TYR A 105 -7.90 -6.92 -6.03
CA TYR A 105 -7.20 -5.65 -6.19
C TYR A 105 -8.19 -4.47 -6.31
N TRP A 106 -9.13 -4.55 -7.26
CA TRP A 106 -10.05 -3.44 -7.53
C TRP A 106 -11.02 -3.20 -6.38
N VAL A 107 -11.50 -4.26 -5.72
CA VAL A 107 -12.35 -4.15 -4.54
C VAL A 107 -11.60 -3.45 -3.40
N VAL A 108 -10.39 -3.89 -3.08
CA VAL A 108 -9.60 -3.31 -1.98
C VAL A 108 -9.26 -1.85 -2.27
N VAL A 109 -8.79 -1.53 -3.48
CA VAL A 109 -8.47 -0.15 -3.90
C VAL A 109 -9.70 0.76 -3.86
N SER A 110 -10.87 0.24 -4.25
CA SER A 110 -12.11 1.03 -4.22
C SER A 110 -12.57 1.30 -2.79
N LEU A 111 -12.51 0.29 -1.92
CA LEU A 111 -12.88 0.45 -0.51
C LEU A 111 -11.93 1.40 0.23
N ILE A 112 -10.62 1.27 0.02
CA ILE A 112 -9.63 2.20 0.58
C ILE A 112 -9.88 3.60 0.03
N GLY A 113 -10.06 3.74 -1.29
CA GLY A 113 -10.38 5.02 -1.93
C GLY A 113 -11.59 5.73 -1.34
N ALA A 114 -12.72 5.02 -1.21
CA ALA A 114 -13.92 5.56 -0.59
C ALA A 114 -13.67 5.97 0.88
N GLY A 115 -12.88 5.18 1.62
CA GLY A 115 -12.49 5.48 2.99
C GLY A 115 -11.59 6.72 3.14
N LEU A 116 -10.78 7.05 2.13
CA LEU A 116 -9.88 8.21 2.16
C LEU A 116 -10.61 9.56 2.15
N GLY A 117 -11.91 9.61 1.82
CA GLY A 117 -12.71 10.84 1.86
C GLY A 117 -12.67 11.53 3.23
N VAL A 118 -12.48 10.77 4.32
CA VAL A 118 -12.31 11.33 5.67
C VAL A 118 -11.17 12.36 5.73
N TRP A 119 -10.08 12.11 5.02
CA TRP A 119 -8.91 12.99 5.04
C TRP A 119 -9.18 14.31 4.31
N LEU A 120 -10.10 14.33 3.34
CA LEU A 120 -10.53 15.57 2.66
C LEU A 120 -11.41 16.44 3.56
N LEU A 121 -12.11 15.84 4.53
CA LEU A 121 -12.90 16.53 5.54
C LEU A 121 -12.03 17.10 6.67
N GLU A 122 -10.96 16.39 7.05
CA GLU A 122 -10.07 16.81 8.15
C GLU A 122 -8.95 17.79 7.73
N TYR A 123 -8.42 17.66 6.51
CA TYR A 123 -7.27 18.43 6.03
C TYR A 123 -7.64 19.36 4.88
N THR A 124 -6.92 20.47 4.74
CA THR A 124 -7.11 21.39 3.60
C THR A 124 -6.82 20.67 2.27
N HIS A 125 -7.57 21.01 1.21
CA HIS A 125 -7.35 20.44 -0.12
C HIS A 125 -5.91 20.66 -0.61
N THR A 126 -5.33 21.82 -0.30
CA THR A 126 -3.93 22.15 -0.61
C THR A 126 -2.95 21.21 0.08
N SER A 127 -3.13 20.94 1.38
CA SER A 127 -2.28 19.98 2.11
C SER A 127 -2.37 18.58 1.53
N VAL A 128 -3.58 18.10 1.23
CA VAL A 128 -3.78 16.77 0.63
C VAL A 128 -3.06 16.68 -0.72
N ALA A 129 -3.25 17.67 -1.60
CA ALA A 129 -2.64 17.68 -2.93
C ALA A 129 -1.10 17.75 -2.87
N LEU A 130 -0.54 18.64 -2.02
CA LEU A 130 0.91 18.75 -1.84
C LEU A 130 1.50 17.47 -1.28
N THR A 131 0.89 16.90 -0.24
CA THR A 131 1.35 15.63 0.35
C THR A 131 1.29 14.48 -0.66
N PHE A 132 0.26 14.43 -1.51
CA PHE A 132 0.17 13.43 -2.56
C PHE A 132 1.34 13.56 -3.56
N LEU A 133 1.67 14.78 -3.99
CA LEU A 133 2.81 15.02 -4.88
C LEU A 133 4.16 14.64 -4.24
N VAL A 134 4.34 14.96 -2.97
CA VAL A 134 5.53 14.57 -2.19
C VAL A 134 5.60 13.04 -2.08
N THR A 135 4.48 12.38 -1.80
CA THR A 135 4.41 10.92 -1.69
C THR A 135 4.70 10.25 -3.02
N ALA A 136 4.12 10.75 -4.12
CA ALA A 136 4.37 10.23 -5.46
C ALA A 136 5.83 10.37 -5.88
N SER A 137 6.44 11.52 -5.57
CA SER A 137 7.87 11.75 -5.84
C SER A 137 8.75 10.83 -5.01
N ALA A 138 8.50 10.74 -3.70
CA ALA A 138 9.24 9.85 -2.80
C ALA A 138 9.09 8.38 -3.21
N PHE A 139 7.87 7.94 -3.50
CA PHE A 139 7.59 6.60 -3.98
C PHE A 139 8.37 6.30 -5.26
N GLY A 140 8.35 7.20 -6.24
CA GLY A 140 9.10 7.04 -7.49
C GLY A 140 10.61 6.86 -7.26
N VAL A 141 11.21 7.70 -6.41
CA VAL A 141 12.65 7.60 -6.05
C VAL A 141 12.96 6.30 -5.32
N LEU A 142 12.19 5.96 -4.29
CA LEU A 142 12.40 4.74 -3.49
C LEU A 142 12.21 3.47 -4.32
N SER A 143 11.23 3.48 -5.22
CA SER A 143 10.99 2.37 -6.12
C SER A 143 12.11 2.25 -7.16
N LEU A 144 12.64 3.37 -7.68
CA LEU A 144 13.83 3.33 -8.53
C LEU A 144 15.04 2.75 -7.79
N VAL A 145 15.24 3.10 -6.51
CA VAL A 145 16.29 2.51 -5.66
C VAL A 145 16.07 1.00 -5.51
N GLY A 146 14.86 0.54 -5.19
CA GLY A 146 14.54 -0.88 -5.09
C GLY A 146 14.73 -1.65 -6.41
N TYR A 147 14.40 -1.02 -7.54
CA TYR A 147 14.56 -1.60 -8.87
C TYR A 147 16.03 -1.75 -9.26
N THR A 148 16.83 -0.71 -9.05
CA THR A 148 18.23 -0.62 -9.52
C THR A 148 19.26 -1.17 -8.54
N THR A 149 18.94 -1.27 -7.24
CA THR A 149 19.91 -1.72 -6.24
C THR A 149 20.34 -3.18 -6.48
N LYS A 150 21.64 -3.41 -6.32
CA LYS A 150 22.29 -4.72 -6.38
C LYS A 150 22.42 -5.39 -5.02
N LYS A 151 22.21 -4.64 -3.93
CA LYS A 151 22.22 -5.20 -2.57
C LYS A 151 20.96 -6.01 -2.37
N ASP A 152 21.09 -7.21 -1.85
CA ASP A 152 19.94 -8.05 -1.48
C ASP A 152 19.25 -7.46 -0.24
N LEU A 153 17.98 -7.05 -0.40
CA LEU A 153 17.14 -6.50 0.66
C LEU A 153 16.27 -7.59 1.32
N THR A 154 16.30 -8.84 0.85
CA THR A 154 15.45 -9.91 1.38
C THR A 154 15.61 -10.09 2.89
N GLY A 155 16.84 -9.99 3.41
CA GLY A 155 17.13 -10.04 4.84
C GLY A 155 16.53 -8.89 5.67
N PHE A 156 16.29 -7.73 5.04
CA PHE A 156 15.63 -6.59 5.69
C PHE A 156 14.10 -6.76 5.77
N GLY A 157 13.51 -7.63 4.94
CA GLY A 157 12.06 -7.84 4.86
C GLY A 157 11.42 -8.21 6.19
N SER A 158 12.01 -9.17 6.91
CA SER A 158 11.49 -9.59 8.23
C SER A 158 11.49 -8.45 9.24
N PHE A 159 12.53 -7.61 9.25
CA PHE A 159 12.60 -6.44 10.13
C PHE A 159 11.52 -5.42 9.80
N LEU A 160 11.30 -5.15 8.50
CA LEU A 160 10.25 -4.22 8.06
C LEU A 160 8.85 -4.72 8.42
N ILE A 161 8.57 -6.02 8.22
CA ILE A 161 7.28 -6.63 8.59
C ILE A 161 7.05 -6.57 10.10
N MET A 162 8.06 -6.86 10.93
CA MET A 162 7.97 -6.68 12.38
C MET A 162 7.72 -5.21 12.74
N GLY A 163 8.35 -4.28 12.03
CA GLY A 163 8.11 -2.84 12.19
C GLY A 163 6.65 -2.44 11.89
N VAL A 164 6.01 -3.05 10.88
CA VAL A 164 4.59 -2.79 10.58
C VAL A 164 3.72 -3.22 11.75
N TRP A 165 3.96 -4.41 12.30
CA TRP A 165 3.24 -4.86 13.49
C TRP A 165 3.48 -3.95 14.69
N GLY A 166 4.71 -3.47 14.88
CA GLY A 166 5.04 -2.46 15.89
C GLY A 166 4.24 -1.16 15.71
N LEU A 167 4.13 -0.65 14.48
CA LEU A 167 3.32 0.54 14.18
C LEU A 167 1.83 0.30 14.41
N VAL A 168 1.30 -0.86 14.05
CA VAL A 168 -0.09 -1.21 14.31
C VAL A 168 -0.37 -1.22 15.82
N LEU A 169 0.48 -1.87 16.62
CA LEU A 169 0.36 -1.89 18.07
C LEU A 169 0.49 -0.48 18.67
N ALA A 170 1.46 0.32 18.21
CA ALA A 170 1.62 1.70 18.66
C ALA A 170 0.38 2.56 18.32
N SER A 171 -0.23 2.35 17.16
CA SER A 171 -1.46 3.04 16.75
C SER A 171 -2.66 2.64 17.63
N LEU A 172 -2.76 1.36 18.00
CA LEU A 172 -3.81 0.87 18.91
C LEU A 172 -3.64 1.40 20.34
N ILE A 173 -2.41 1.41 20.87
CA ILE A 173 -2.10 2.02 22.17
C ILE A 173 -2.42 3.51 22.13
N GLY A 174 -2.08 4.16 21.01
CA GLY A 174 -2.37 5.56 20.75
C GLY A 174 -3.82 5.89 21.05
N MET A 175 -4.78 5.07 20.61
CA MET A 175 -6.22 5.32 20.82
C MET A 175 -6.61 5.54 22.30
N PHE A 176 -5.88 4.95 23.25
CA PHE A 176 -6.14 5.09 24.69
C PHE A 176 -5.16 6.03 25.39
N TRP A 177 -3.96 6.21 24.84
CA TRP A 177 -2.89 6.98 25.46
C TRP A 177 -2.20 7.90 24.44
N HIS A 178 -2.40 9.22 24.61
CA HIS A 178 -1.93 10.24 23.68
C HIS A 178 -0.99 11.26 24.35
N PRO A 179 0.24 10.88 24.75
CA PRO A 179 1.18 11.85 25.26
C PRO A 179 1.59 12.85 24.16
N PRO A 180 1.96 14.10 24.53
CA PRO A 180 2.43 15.09 23.57
C PRO A 180 3.56 14.53 22.68
N GLY A 181 3.44 14.71 21.36
CA GLY A 181 4.44 14.25 20.38
C GLY A 181 4.36 12.77 19.97
N PHE A 182 3.49 11.96 20.60
CA PHE A 182 3.37 10.54 20.26
C PHE A 182 2.93 10.30 18.80
N SER A 183 1.94 11.06 18.33
CA SER A 183 1.46 11.02 16.94
C SER A 183 2.54 11.42 15.92
N MET A 184 3.40 12.38 16.29
CA MET A 184 4.51 12.83 15.45
C MET A 184 5.57 11.73 15.33
N ILE A 185 5.91 11.05 16.43
CA ILE A 185 6.85 9.92 16.44
C ILE A 185 6.30 8.77 15.58
N ILE A 186 5.04 8.38 15.78
CA ILE A 186 4.40 7.33 14.99
C ILE A 186 4.46 7.69 13.50
N SER A 187 4.12 8.93 13.15
CA SER A 187 4.13 9.37 11.75
C SER A 187 5.55 9.36 11.17
N GLY A 188 6.56 9.86 11.89
CA GLY A 188 7.95 9.84 11.44
C GLY A 188 8.52 8.43 11.25
N VAL A 189 8.27 7.53 12.21
CA VAL A 189 8.65 6.11 12.08
C VAL A 189 7.90 5.45 10.94
N GLY A 190 6.61 5.76 10.78
CA GLY A 190 5.77 5.30 9.66
C GLY A 190 6.36 5.68 8.31
N VAL A 191 6.75 6.93 8.12
CA VAL A 191 7.39 7.41 6.88
C VAL A 191 8.66 6.61 6.56
N LEU A 192 9.56 6.44 7.53
CA LEU A 192 10.81 5.71 7.32
C LEU A 192 10.59 4.22 7.04
N LEU A 193 9.66 3.60 7.77
CA LEU A 193 9.34 2.19 7.60
C LEU A 193 8.74 1.91 6.21
N PHE A 194 7.73 2.69 5.81
CA PHE A 194 7.08 2.52 4.52
C PHE A 194 8.02 2.92 3.37
N ALA A 195 8.94 3.86 3.59
CA ALA A 195 9.99 4.13 2.62
C ALA A 195 10.88 2.90 2.36
N GLY A 196 11.29 2.20 3.44
CA GLY A 196 12.02 0.94 3.36
C GLY A 196 11.22 -0.17 2.68
N LEU A 197 9.94 -0.31 3.01
CA LEU A 197 9.04 -1.30 2.39
C LEU A 197 8.86 -1.07 0.89
N ILE A 198 8.74 0.17 0.42
CA ILE A 198 8.62 0.45 -1.02
C ILE A 198 9.85 -0.03 -1.78
N ALA A 199 11.05 0.24 -1.27
CA ALA A 199 12.29 -0.22 -1.89
C ALA A 199 12.39 -1.76 -1.86
N TYR A 200 12.07 -2.37 -0.71
CA TYR A 200 12.05 -3.82 -0.53
C TYR A 200 11.05 -4.51 -1.47
N ASP A 201 9.79 -4.08 -1.50
CA ASP A 201 8.74 -4.70 -2.30
C ASP A 201 8.99 -4.53 -3.80
N THR A 202 9.57 -3.40 -4.21
CA THR A 202 9.99 -3.20 -5.60
C THR A 202 11.07 -4.22 -5.98
N GLN A 203 12.05 -4.46 -5.12
CA GLN A 203 13.06 -5.49 -5.36
C GLN A 203 12.44 -6.88 -5.36
N ASN A 204 11.54 -7.17 -4.42
CA ASN A 204 10.88 -8.47 -4.32
C ASN A 204 10.03 -8.79 -5.56
N LEU A 205 9.39 -7.79 -6.17
CA LEU A 205 8.70 -7.94 -7.46
C LEU A 205 9.65 -8.36 -8.59
N LYS A 206 10.83 -7.72 -8.66
CA LYS A 206 11.87 -8.12 -9.61
C LYS A 206 12.28 -9.59 -9.39
N MET A 207 12.50 -9.99 -8.15
CA MET A 207 12.84 -11.39 -7.82
C MET A 207 11.72 -12.36 -8.18
N THR A 208 10.47 -11.98 -7.94
CA THR A 208 9.27 -12.78 -8.25
C THR A 208 9.13 -13.01 -9.76
N TYR A 209 9.39 -11.99 -10.58
CA TYR A 209 9.42 -12.12 -12.06
C TYR A 209 10.35 -13.26 -12.51
N TYR A 210 11.57 -13.31 -11.97
CA TYR A 210 12.55 -14.34 -12.34
C TYR A 210 12.19 -15.73 -11.81
N GLN A 211 11.43 -15.83 -10.71
CA GLN A 211 10.94 -17.10 -10.18
C GLN A 211 9.79 -17.67 -11.01
N LEU A 212 8.96 -16.79 -11.60
CA LEU A 212 7.77 -17.16 -12.37
C LEU A 212 8.00 -17.14 -13.89
N ALA A 213 9.21 -16.85 -14.34
CA ALA A 213 9.55 -16.72 -15.75
C ALA A 213 9.09 -17.96 -16.55
N GLY A 214 8.11 -17.76 -17.45
CA GLY A 214 7.52 -18.81 -18.29
C GLY A 214 6.07 -19.19 -17.94
N ASP A 215 5.53 -18.75 -16.80
CA ASP A 215 4.12 -18.99 -16.42
C ASP A 215 3.30 -17.69 -16.48
N GLN A 216 2.62 -17.48 -17.60
CA GLN A 216 1.82 -16.27 -17.84
C GLN A 216 0.67 -16.09 -16.84
N ALA A 217 0.06 -17.19 -16.36
CA ALA A 217 -1.03 -17.11 -15.39
C ALA A 217 -0.52 -16.63 -14.04
N SER A 218 0.58 -17.21 -13.57
CA SER A 218 1.24 -16.78 -12.33
C SER A 218 1.80 -15.36 -12.42
N MET A 219 2.30 -14.95 -13.59
CA MET A 219 2.76 -13.58 -13.83
C MET A 219 1.63 -12.54 -13.67
N ALA A 220 0.42 -12.84 -14.16
CA ALA A 220 -0.73 -11.95 -13.98
C ALA A 220 -1.15 -11.83 -12.50
N VAL A 221 -1.14 -12.96 -11.77
CA VAL A 221 -1.40 -13.00 -10.32
C VAL A 221 -0.37 -12.16 -9.56
N ALA A 222 0.91 -12.33 -9.87
CA ALA A 222 2.01 -11.56 -9.28
C ALA A 222 1.88 -10.06 -9.60
N THR A 223 1.43 -9.70 -10.80
CA THR A 223 1.17 -8.30 -11.17
C THR A 223 0.09 -7.69 -10.28
N ASN A 224 -1.01 -8.42 -10.04
CA ASN A 224 -2.12 -7.94 -9.23
C ASN A 224 -1.75 -7.78 -7.75
N TYR A 225 -1.11 -8.79 -7.15
CA TYR A 225 -0.66 -8.72 -5.76
C TYR A 225 0.49 -7.72 -5.56
N GLY A 226 1.40 -7.62 -6.53
CA GLY A 226 2.46 -6.63 -6.54
C GLY A 226 1.92 -5.20 -6.53
N ALA A 227 0.96 -4.92 -7.42
CA ALA A 227 0.31 -3.62 -7.48
C ALA A 227 -0.47 -3.33 -6.19
N LEU A 228 -1.12 -4.34 -5.60
CA LEU A 228 -1.83 -4.20 -4.32
C LEU A 228 -0.89 -3.84 -3.18
N GLY A 229 0.24 -4.54 -3.04
CA GLY A 229 1.23 -4.26 -1.98
C GLY A 229 1.82 -2.86 -2.12
N LEU A 230 2.25 -2.50 -3.34
CA LEU A 230 2.75 -1.15 -3.61
C LEU A 230 1.70 -0.06 -3.37
N TYR A 231 0.42 -0.34 -3.69
CA TYR A 231 -0.68 0.58 -3.42
C TYR A 231 -0.88 0.79 -1.92
N ILE A 232 -0.91 -0.28 -1.13
CA ILE A 232 -1.04 -0.19 0.33
C ILE A 232 0.12 0.60 0.93
N ASN A 233 1.35 0.35 0.47
CA ASN A 233 2.52 1.11 0.91
C ASN A 233 2.43 2.59 0.56
N PHE A 234 1.99 2.92 -0.66
CA PHE A 234 1.78 4.29 -1.08
C PHE A 234 0.75 4.99 -0.19
N ILE A 235 -0.40 4.37 0.03
CA ILE A 235 -1.49 4.95 0.84
C ILE A 235 -1.05 5.12 2.30
N ASN A 236 -0.28 4.19 2.87
CA ASN A 236 0.24 4.34 4.22
C ASN A 236 1.29 5.46 4.31
N LEU A 237 2.25 5.51 3.37
CA LEU A 237 3.22 6.60 3.30
C LEU A 237 2.51 7.97 3.17
N PHE A 238 1.50 8.06 2.31
CA PHE A 238 0.67 9.25 2.14
C PHE A 238 0.02 9.68 3.45
N GLN A 239 -0.65 8.77 4.17
CA GLN A 239 -1.33 9.08 5.42
C GLN A 239 -0.35 9.54 6.51
N PHE A 240 0.82 8.91 6.64
CA PHE A 240 1.83 9.35 7.61
C PHE A 240 2.44 10.70 7.24
N LEU A 241 2.72 10.95 5.95
CA LEU A 241 3.17 12.27 5.51
C LEU A 241 2.09 13.33 5.68
N LEU A 242 0.80 13.00 5.48
CA LEU A 242 -0.31 13.94 5.66
C LEU A 242 -0.47 14.30 7.14
N SER A 243 -0.38 13.31 8.03
CA SER A 243 -0.37 13.52 9.48
C SER A 243 0.81 14.41 9.93
N PHE A 244 1.96 14.29 9.26
CA PHE A 244 3.19 15.04 9.61
C PHE A 244 3.25 16.45 9.02
N LEU A 245 2.83 16.63 7.76
CA LEU A 245 2.96 17.88 6.99
C LEU A 245 1.65 18.65 6.84
N GLY A 246 0.51 17.99 7.04
CA GLY A 246 -0.80 18.51 6.68
C GLY A 246 -1.32 19.54 7.66
N ASN A 247 -1.97 20.57 7.13
CA ASN A 247 -2.73 21.53 7.92
C ASN A 247 -4.18 21.05 8.07
N ARG A 248 -4.63 20.95 9.32
CA ARG A 248 -6.01 20.56 9.66
C ARG A 248 -6.95 21.75 9.50
N ARG A 249 -8.21 21.48 9.17
CA ARG A 249 -9.27 22.51 9.07
C ARG A 249 -9.83 22.88 10.44
#